data_AF-A0A9E2U2K0-F1
#
_entry.id   AF-A0A9E2U2K0-F1
#
_cell.length_a   1.000
_cell.length_b   1.000
_cell.length_c   1.000
_cell.angle_alpha   90.00
_cell.angle_beta   90.00
_cell.angle_gamma   90.00
#
_symmetry.space_group_name_H-M   'P 1'
#
loop_
_entity.id
_entity.type
_entity.pdbx_description
1 polymer ?
#
loop_
_entity_poly.entity_id
_entity_poly.type
_entity_poly.pdbx_seq_one_letter_code
_entity_poly.pdbx_strand_id
1 'polypeptide(L)'
;MARGVVAGVLLLLLAAPAHAGIRVSGNHLVNDAGRTVRLLGVNRSGLEYACVQGWGFTDGPVDATSIAAMKAWGIDAVRVPLNEDCWLGINGVKPQYGGAAYRTFVRRFVARLNAAGLIAILDLHWNAPGTAQATGQQNMPDASHSPAFWSSVARTFRANRDVVFDLYNEPHDVSWQCWRNGCGPWAGMQALVNAVRATGARTPLMVGGLAWSNDLSGWLKWRPRDPLHQLIASFHLYNFNTCATAQCWDATVAPVAAAVPVVTGELGENDCATGFIDTYMPWADAHGVSYLGWAWDTWDCKNGPALISGYDGTPTPFGAGLRAHLASLEGR
;
A
#
# COMPACT_ATOMS: atom_id res chain seq x y z
N MET A 1 43.39 14.97 -49.11
CA MET A 1 42.64 13.78 -48.62
C MET A 1 42.23 14.03 -47.18
N ALA A 2 41.03 14.56 -46.96
CA ALA A 2 40.51 14.82 -45.61
C ALA A 2 39.76 13.58 -45.12
N ARG A 3 40.26 12.96 -44.04
CA ARG A 3 39.58 11.84 -43.36
C ARG A 3 38.49 12.42 -42.47
N GLY A 4 37.23 12.21 -42.84
CA GLY A 4 36.08 12.49 -41.98
C GLY A 4 35.99 11.46 -40.86
N VAL A 5 36.03 11.92 -39.62
CA VAL A 5 35.71 11.10 -38.44
C VAL A 5 34.20 11.11 -38.28
N VAL A 6 33.56 9.96 -38.49
CA VAL A 6 32.15 9.76 -38.16
C VAL A 6 32.06 9.49 -36.66
N ALA A 7 31.59 10.47 -35.90
CA ALA A 7 31.25 10.29 -34.50
C ALA A 7 29.92 9.50 -34.42
N GLY A 8 30.00 8.23 -34.03
CA GLY A 8 28.83 7.43 -33.71
C GLY A 8 28.18 7.95 -32.43
N VAL A 9 26.97 8.48 -32.54
CA VAL A 9 26.11 8.77 -31.38
C VAL A 9 25.65 7.43 -30.81
N LEU A 10 26.25 7.03 -29.69
CA LEU A 10 25.76 5.91 -28.89
C LEU A 10 24.43 6.34 -28.25
N LEU A 11 23.32 5.91 -28.83
CA LEU A 11 22.01 6.03 -28.19
C LEU A 11 22.04 5.13 -26.95
N LEU A 12 22.23 5.72 -25.77
CA LEU A 12 21.89 5.08 -24.51
C LEU A 12 20.38 4.85 -24.53
N LEU A 13 19.96 3.63 -24.84
CA LEU A 13 18.62 3.14 -24.54
C LEU A 13 18.47 3.20 -23.02
N LEU A 14 17.87 4.26 -22.50
CA LEU A 14 17.35 4.28 -21.15
C LEU A 14 16.35 3.12 -21.08
N ALA A 15 16.66 2.10 -20.28
CA ALA A 15 15.71 1.06 -19.96
C ALA A 15 14.44 1.74 -19.42
N ALA A 16 13.28 1.42 -19.99
CA ALA A 16 12.02 1.86 -19.44
C ALA A 16 11.96 1.45 -17.96
N PRO A 17 11.37 2.27 -17.06
CA PRO A 17 11.16 1.86 -15.69
C PRO A 17 10.47 0.48 -15.67
N ALA A 18 10.90 -0.42 -14.78
CA ALA A 18 10.45 -1.81 -14.73
C ALA A 18 8.91 -1.95 -14.67
N HIS A 19 8.25 -0.93 -14.12
CA HIS A 19 6.81 -0.78 -14.05
C HIS A 19 6.42 0.44 -14.89
N ALA A 20 6.19 0.27 -16.19
CA ALA A 20 5.47 1.27 -16.97
C ALA A 20 3.98 1.04 -16.76
N GLY A 21 3.40 1.68 -15.74
CA GLY A 21 1.98 1.57 -15.39
C GLY A 21 1.59 0.24 -14.75
N ILE A 22 0.50 0.25 -13.99
CA ILE A 22 -0.11 -0.96 -13.45
C ILE A 22 -1.63 -0.96 -13.61
N ARG A 23 -2.19 -2.13 -13.93
CA ARG A 23 -3.64 -2.36 -14.01
C ARG A 23 -4.00 -3.78 -13.60
N VAL A 24 -5.25 -3.99 -13.20
CA VAL A 24 -5.82 -5.33 -13.01
C VAL A 24 -6.17 -5.94 -14.36
N SER A 25 -5.83 -7.23 -14.52
CA SER A 25 -6.21 -8.08 -15.64
C SER A 25 -6.64 -9.44 -15.10
N GLY A 26 -7.94 -9.73 -15.10
CA GLY A 26 -8.46 -10.93 -14.44
C GLY A 26 -8.13 -10.93 -12.95
N ASN A 27 -7.41 -11.96 -12.50
CA ASN A 27 -7.01 -12.14 -11.10
C ASN A 27 -5.55 -11.75 -10.79
N HIS A 28 -4.87 -11.04 -11.70
CA HIS A 28 -3.49 -10.60 -11.50
C HIS A 28 -3.31 -9.15 -11.94
N LEU A 29 -2.19 -8.54 -11.53
CA LEU A 29 -1.77 -7.22 -11.99
C LEU A 29 -0.86 -7.38 -13.20
N VAL A 30 -0.93 -6.42 -14.13
CA VAL A 30 -0.04 -6.35 -15.28
C VAL A 30 0.47 -4.94 -15.52
N ASN A 31 1.67 -4.84 -16.09
CA ASN A 31 2.21 -3.58 -16.59
C ASN A 31 1.71 -3.27 -18.02
N ASP A 32 2.14 -2.15 -18.60
CA ASP A 32 1.76 -1.75 -19.96
C ASP A 32 2.26 -2.70 -21.05
N ALA A 33 3.34 -3.44 -20.79
CA ALA A 33 3.81 -4.50 -21.68
C ALA A 33 2.99 -5.80 -21.54
N GLY A 34 1.99 -5.83 -20.66
CA GLY A 34 1.16 -7.01 -20.40
C GLY A 34 1.83 -8.10 -19.56
N ARG A 35 3.00 -7.81 -18.97
CA ARG A 35 3.68 -8.75 -18.07
C ARG A 35 3.00 -8.73 -16.71
N THR A 36 2.86 -9.90 -16.10
CA THR A 36 2.33 -10.01 -14.73
C THR A 36 3.26 -9.30 -13.76
N VAL A 37 2.67 -8.57 -12.80
CA VAL A 37 3.36 -7.83 -11.75
C VAL A 37 2.86 -8.34 -10.41
N ARG A 38 3.76 -8.47 -9.43
CA ARG A 38 3.41 -8.66 -8.02
C ARG A 38 3.90 -7.44 -7.22
N LEU A 39 3.12 -7.03 -6.23
CA LEU A 39 3.49 -5.93 -5.33
C LEU A 39 4.22 -6.49 -4.13
N LEU A 40 5.49 -6.85 -4.32
CA LEU A 40 6.33 -7.38 -3.25
C LEU A 40 7.13 -6.25 -2.64
N GLY A 41 7.03 -6.03 -1.34
CA GLY A 41 7.66 -4.85 -0.79
C GLY A 41 7.45 -4.62 0.69
N VAL A 42 7.35 -3.34 1.06
CA VAL A 42 7.35 -2.89 2.45
C VAL A 42 6.36 -1.76 2.70
N ASN A 43 5.95 -1.59 3.94
CA ASN A 43 5.26 -0.40 4.43
C ASN A 43 6.29 0.61 4.95
N ARG A 44 6.12 1.90 4.66
CA ARG A 44 6.92 2.99 5.24
C ARG A 44 6.00 3.88 6.07
N SER A 45 5.98 3.67 7.38
CA SER A 45 5.13 4.40 8.31
C SER A 45 5.67 5.81 8.61
N GLY A 46 4.86 6.63 9.26
CA GLY A 46 5.18 7.98 9.76
C GLY A 46 4.22 9.05 9.31
N LEU A 47 3.68 8.92 8.09
CA LEU A 47 2.84 9.95 7.46
C LEU A 47 1.44 10.01 8.06
N GLU A 48 0.96 8.92 8.65
CA GLU A 48 -0.32 8.79 9.34
C GLU A 48 -0.35 9.51 10.70
N TYR A 49 0.80 9.71 11.36
CA TYR A 49 0.82 10.24 12.74
C TYR A 49 1.65 11.50 12.95
N ALA A 50 2.78 11.68 12.26
CA ALA A 50 3.73 12.75 12.60
C ALA A 50 3.14 14.16 12.48
N CYS A 51 2.30 14.35 11.46
CA CYS A 51 1.68 15.63 11.17
C CYS A 51 0.59 15.98 12.18
N VAL A 52 -0.25 15.02 12.54
CA VAL A 52 -1.37 15.21 13.47
C VAL A 52 -0.86 15.36 14.91
N GLN A 53 0.21 14.65 15.26
CA GLN A 53 0.98 14.85 16.51
C GLN A 53 1.80 16.16 16.50
N GLY A 54 1.96 16.78 15.34
CA GLY A 54 2.40 18.16 15.20
C GLY A 54 3.91 18.37 15.34
N TRP A 55 4.73 17.38 15.00
CA TRP A 55 6.19 17.48 15.05
C TRP A 55 6.89 17.25 13.69
N GLY A 56 6.19 16.79 12.65
CA GLY A 56 6.81 16.61 11.33
C GLY A 56 5.89 15.95 10.29
N PHE A 57 6.49 15.36 9.26
CA PHE A 57 5.77 14.55 8.26
C PHE A 57 6.03 13.04 8.38
N THR A 58 7.15 12.64 8.97
CA THR A 58 7.59 11.25 9.14
C THR A 58 8.73 11.22 10.17
N ASP A 59 8.93 10.10 10.87
CA ASP A 59 9.98 9.87 11.88
C ASP A 59 11.31 9.35 11.30
N GLY A 60 11.45 9.31 9.97
CA GLY A 60 12.62 8.77 9.29
C GLY A 60 12.84 9.34 7.89
N PRO A 61 14.01 9.09 7.28
CA PRO A 61 14.32 9.56 5.94
C PRO A 61 13.39 8.92 4.89
N VAL A 62 13.02 9.73 3.90
CA VAL A 62 12.27 9.33 2.70
C VAL A 62 12.95 9.88 1.43
N ASP A 63 14.26 10.08 1.53
CA ASP A 63 15.11 10.59 0.46
C ASP A 63 15.60 9.47 -0.48
N ALA A 64 16.41 9.84 -1.47
CA ALA A 64 16.92 8.91 -2.46
C ALA A 64 17.82 7.81 -1.85
N THR A 65 18.51 8.10 -0.75
CA THR A 65 19.38 7.13 -0.07
C THR A 65 18.54 6.06 0.61
N SER A 66 17.51 6.46 1.36
CA SER A 66 16.58 5.51 1.99
C SER A 66 15.85 4.64 0.95
N ILE A 67 15.42 5.25 -0.16
CA ILE A 67 14.77 4.51 -1.27
C ILE A 67 15.74 3.55 -1.96
N ALA A 68 17.01 3.92 -2.11
CA ALA A 68 18.03 3.02 -2.64
C ALA A 68 18.27 1.80 -1.73
N ALA A 69 18.26 2.01 -0.40
CA ALA A 69 18.35 0.93 0.57
C ALA A 69 17.14 -0.02 0.50
N MET A 70 15.92 0.52 0.39
CA MET A 70 14.71 -0.28 0.14
C MET A 70 14.87 -1.12 -1.13
N LYS A 71 15.28 -0.50 -2.24
CA LYS A 71 15.50 -1.19 -3.52
C LYS A 71 16.55 -2.30 -3.46
N ALA A 72 17.56 -2.16 -2.61
CA ALA A 72 18.59 -3.18 -2.46
C ALA A 72 18.06 -4.49 -1.86
N TRP A 73 16.83 -4.51 -1.32
CA TRP A 73 16.13 -5.73 -0.90
C TRP A 73 15.30 -6.37 -2.03
N GLY A 74 15.33 -5.81 -3.24
CA GLY A 74 14.63 -6.38 -4.41
C GLY A 74 13.12 -6.15 -4.38
N ILE A 75 12.65 -5.07 -3.75
CA ILE A 75 11.21 -4.74 -3.68
C ILE A 75 10.69 -4.04 -4.94
N ASP A 76 9.40 -4.18 -5.19
CA ASP A 76 8.64 -3.56 -6.30
C ASP A 76 7.71 -2.45 -5.84
N ALA A 77 7.30 -2.45 -4.57
CA ALA A 77 6.28 -1.54 -4.06
C ALA A 77 6.57 -1.02 -2.64
N VAL A 78 6.08 0.19 -2.36
CA VAL A 78 6.09 0.78 -1.01
C VAL A 78 4.68 1.27 -0.68
N ARG A 79 4.11 0.78 0.42
CA ARG A 79 2.84 1.29 0.97
C ARG A 79 3.09 2.42 1.94
N VAL A 80 2.32 3.49 1.78
CA VAL A 80 2.47 4.79 2.43
C VAL A 80 1.17 5.11 3.17
N PRO A 81 1.10 4.81 4.48
CA PRO A 81 0.00 5.19 5.36
C PRO A 81 -0.22 6.71 5.37
N LEU A 82 -1.43 7.18 5.09
CA LEU A 82 -1.78 8.60 5.12
C LEU A 82 -2.78 8.94 6.23
N ASN A 83 -2.81 10.21 6.60
CA ASN A 83 -3.77 10.77 7.53
C ASN A 83 -4.76 11.70 6.82
N GLU A 84 -6.04 11.49 7.07
CA GLU A 84 -7.15 12.25 6.49
C GLU A 84 -7.06 13.75 6.77
N ASP A 85 -6.99 14.12 8.05
CA ASP A 85 -6.99 15.50 8.50
C ASP A 85 -5.72 16.22 8.05
N CYS A 86 -4.59 15.52 8.05
CA CYS A 86 -3.33 16.05 7.52
C CYS A 86 -3.41 16.33 6.02
N TRP A 87 -4.00 15.41 5.25
CA TRP A 87 -4.16 15.62 3.82
C TRP A 87 -5.12 16.76 3.49
N LEU A 88 -6.24 16.85 4.21
CA LEU A 88 -7.27 17.87 3.99
C LEU A 88 -6.88 19.23 4.61
N GLY A 89 -6.10 19.23 5.69
CA GLY A 89 -5.73 20.42 6.45
C GLY A 89 -6.86 20.92 7.35
N ILE A 90 -7.56 20.01 8.04
CA ILE A 90 -8.75 20.29 8.86
C ILE A 90 -8.53 19.88 10.32
N ASN A 91 -9.55 20.07 11.17
CA ASN A 91 -9.63 19.56 12.55
C ASN A 91 -8.42 19.87 13.44
N GLY A 92 -7.84 21.07 13.28
CA GLY A 92 -6.79 21.57 14.14
C GLY A 92 -5.37 21.12 13.78
N VAL A 93 -5.17 20.41 12.67
CA VAL A 93 -3.82 20.09 12.17
C VAL A 93 -3.03 21.38 11.93
N LYS A 94 -1.79 21.42 12.45
CA LYS A 94 -0.90 22.59 12.31
C LYS A 94 -0.70 22.92 10.82
N PRO A 95 -0.94 24.16 10.35
CA PRO A 95 -0.88 24.52 8.93
C PRO A 95 0.46 24.20 8.24
N GLN A 96 1.57 24.20 8.99
CA GLN A 96 2.90 23.83 8.47
C GLN A 96 3.05 22.35 8.12
N TYR A 97 2.17 21.47 8.65
CA TYR A 97 2.19 20.03 8.41
C TYR A 97 0.93 19.52 7.72
N GLY A 98 -0.15 20.30 7.68
CA GLY A 98 -1.42 19.92 7.03
C GLY A 98 -1.63 20.49 5.63
N GLY A 99 -2.70 20.06 4.98
CA GLY A 99 -3.22 20.60 3.73
C GLY A 99 -2.19 20.61 2.60
N ALA A 100 -1.91 21.79 2.05
CA ALA A 100 -1.00 21.93 0.91
C ALA A 100 0.43 21.49 1.21
N ALA A 101 0.91 21.67 2.45
CA ALA A 101 2.25 21.25 2.86
C ALA A 101 2.35 19.71 2.86
N TYR A 102 1.38 19.04 3.49
CA TYR A 102 1.29 17.57 3.50
C TYR A 102 1.21 17.00 2.08
N ARG A 103 0.29 17.52 1.25
CA ARG A 103 0.12 17.04 -0.14
C ARG A 103 1.38 17.24 -0.97
N THR A 104 2.13 18.32 -0.75
CA THR A 104 3.40 18.57 -1.44
C THR A 104 4.46 17.57 -1.00
N PHE A 105 4.53 17.26 0.30
CA PHE A 105 5.44 16.26 0.83
C PHE A 105 5.15 14.86 0.26
N VAL A 106 3.89 14.40 0.35
CA VAL A 106 3.45 13.10 -0.20
C VAL A 106 3.75 12.99 -1.69
N ARG A 107 3.40 14.02 -2.49
CA ARG A 107 3.70 14.04 -3.93
C ARG A 107 5.18 13.88 -4.23
N ARG A 108 6.05 14.55 -3.47
CA ARG A 108 7.51 14.45 -3.66
C ARG A 108 8.02 13.07 -3.29
N PHE A 109 7.49 12.47 -2.22
CA PHE A 109 7.87 11.12 -1.83
C PHE A 109 7.43 10.08 -2.88
N VAL A 110 6.16 10.12 -3.31
CA VAL A 110 5.65 9.27 -4.40
C VAL A 110 6.47 9.42 -5.67
N ALA A 111 6.80 10.66 -6.06
CA ALA A 111 7.62 10.90 -7.26
C ALA A 111 9.02 10.29 -7.14
N ARG A 112 9.64 10.27 -5.96
CA ARG A 112 10.94 9.61 -5.75
C ARG A 112 10.82 8.09 -5.81
N LEU A 113 9.77 7.51 -5.23
CA LEU A 113 9.49 6.07 -5.32
C LEU A 113 9.33 5.66 -6.79
N ASN A 114 8.46 6.37 -7.54
CA ASN A 114 8.23 6.06 -8.95
C ASN A 114 9.47 6.31 -9.83
N ALA A 115 10.25 7.36 -9.57
CA ALA A 115 11.52 7.60 -10.26
C ALA A 115 12.56 6.49 -10.00
N ALA A 116 12.48 5.84 -8.84
CA ALA A 116 13.28 4.67 -8.53
C ALA A 116 12.70 3.37 -9.13
N GLY A 117 11.55 3.41 -9.81
CA GLY A 117 10.88 2.25 -10.41
C GLY A 117 9.99 1.47 -9.44
N LEU A 118 9.70 2.03 -8.26
CA LEU A 118 8.79 1.45 -7.27
C LEU A 118 7.36 1.95 -7.47
N ILE A 119 6.39 1.07 -7.24
CA ILE A 119 4.97 1.42 -7.18
C ILE A 119 4.66 1.97 -5.80
N ALA A 120 3.94 3.09 -5.72
CA ALA A 120 3.51 3.66 -4.46
C ALA A 120 2.04 3.28 -4.16
N ILE A 121 1.79 2.64 -3.03
CA ILE A 121 0.44 2.32 -2.56
C ILE A 121 0.06 3.36 -1.52
N LEU A 122 -0.90 4.23 -1.82
CA LEU A 122 -1.38 5.25 -0.88
C LEU A 122 -2.56 4.69 -0.10
N ASP A 123 -2.48 4.73 1.22
CA ASP A 123 -3.47 4.14 2.12
C ASP A 123 -4.16 5.21 2.97
N LEU A 124 -5.49 5.13 3.13
CA LEU A 124 -6.17 5.89 4.18
C LEU A 124 -6.03 5.13 5.50
N HIS A 125 -5.04 5.55 6.28
CA HIS A 125 -4.66 4.85 7.50
C HIS A 125 -5.44 5.35 8.71
N TRP A 126 -5.38 6.67 8.97
CA TRP A 126 -6.09 7.30 10.08
C TRP A 126 -7.09 8.34 9.58
N ASN A 127 -8.27 8.32 10.18
CA ASN A 127 -9.40 9.18 9.86
C ASN A 127 -10.17 9.56 11.14
N ALA A 128 -11.07 10.54 11.05
CA ALA A 128 -11.96 10.87 12.17
C ALA A 128 -13.28 11.53 11.71
N PRO A 129 -14.42 11.17 12.33
CA PRO A 129 -15.70 11.76 11.98
C PRO A 129 -15.87 13.19 12.53
N GLY A 130 -16.56 14.03 11.75
CA GLY A 130 -17.10 15.32 12.21
C GLY A 130 -16.05 16.40 12.46
N THR A 131 -15.72 16.68 13.72
CA THR A 131 -14.67 17.66 14.08
C THR A 131 -13.59 17.05 14.97
N ALA A 132 -13.63 15.74 15.17
CA ALA A 132 -12.59 15.02 15.88
C ALA A 132 -11.30 15.02 15.04
N GLN A 133 -10.17 14.92 15.72
CA GLN A 133 -8.87 14.87 15.09
C GLN A 133 -8.50 13.40 14.81
N ALA A 134 -8.00 13.10 13.61
CA ALA A 134 -7.58 11.77 13.15
C ALA A 134 -6.29 11.30 13.84
N THR A 135 -6.36 10.97 15.13
CA THR A 135 -5.20 10.54 15.94
C THR A 135 -5.03 9.03 16.05
N GLY A 136 -5.80 8.26 15.28
CA GLY A 136 -5.79 6.80 15.33
C GLY A 136 -6.77 6.21 14.35
N GLN A 137 -6.72 4.88 14.26
CA GLN A 137 -7.60 4.09 13.41
C GLN A 137 -9.04 4.07 13.94
N GLN A 138 -9.98 3.89 13.02
CA GLN A 138 -11.40 3.76 13.30
C GLN A 138 -11.92 2.42 12.75
N ASN A 139 -13.16 2.07 13.10
CA ASN A 139 -13.79 0.84 12.58
C ASN A 139 -13.91 0.84 11.05
N MET A 140 -14.12 2.02 10.46
CA MET A 140 -14.36 2.25 9.03
C MET A 140 -13.95 3.69 8.67
N PRO A 141 -13.80 4.01 7.36
CA PRO A 141 -13.76 5.38 6.89
C PRO A 141 -15.00 6.16 7.34
N ASP A 142 -14.86 7.42 7.71
CA ASP A 142 -15.99 8.24 8.11
C ASP A 142 -16.70 8.85 6.89
N ALA A 143 -18.01 9.05 7.03
CA ALA A 143 -18.84 9.64 6.00
C ALA A 143 -18.62 11.14 5.82
N SER A 144 -18.07 11.83 6.82
CA SER A 144 -17.87 13.28 6.80
C SER A 144 -16.74 13.72 5.87
N HIS A 145 -15.64 12.97 5.80
CA HIS A 145 -14.42 13.44 5.14
C HIS A 145 -13.77 12.40 4.23
N SER A 146 -13.90 11.10 4.49
CA SER A 146 -13.14 10.10 3.72
C SER A 146 -13.45 10.11 2.22
N PRO A 147 -14.70 10.33 1.76
CA PRO A 147 -14.97 10.57 0.33
C PRO A 147 -14.27 11.81 -0.24
N ALA A 148 -14.16 12.89 0.54
CA ALA A 148 -13.47 14.12 0.13
C ALA A 148 -11.95 13.95 0.10
N PHE A 149 -11.40 13.23 1.07
CA PHE A 149 -10.01 12.77 1.09
C PHE A 149 -9.69 12.00 -0.20
N TRP A 150 -10.44 10.94 -0.50
CA TRP A 150 -10.19 10.11 -1.68
C TRP A 150 -10.37 10.85 -2.99
N SER A 151 -11.37 11.74 -3.08
CA SER A 151 -11.53 12.62 -4.25
C SER A 151 -10.29 13.52 -4.46
N SER A 152 -9.69 13.99 -3.37
CA SER A 152 -8.51 14.88 -3.40
C SER A 152 -7.22 14.13 -3.73
N VAL A 153 -6.99 12.96 -3.12
CA VAL A 153 -5.89 12.04 -3.46
C VAL A 153 -5.97 11.61 -4.91
N ALA A 154 -7.14 11.12 -5.35
CA ALA A 154 -7.35 10.67 -6.72
C ALA A 154 -7.11 11.79 -7.74
N ARG A 155 -7.64 13.00 -7.52
CA ARG A 155 -7.33 14.15 -8.39
C ARG A 155 -5.83 14.45 -8.47
N THR A 156 -5.12 14.33 -7.36
CA THR A 156 -3.68 14.62 -7.28
C THR A 156 -2.85 13.63 -8.09
N PHE A 157 -3.21 12.34 -8.06
CA PHE A 157 -2.43 11.27 -8.68
C PHE A 157 -3.07 10.63 -9.93
N ARG A 158 -4.21 11.15 -10.43
CA ARG A 158 -4.96 10.54 -11.55
C ARG A 158 -4.17 10.22 -12.82
N ALA A 159 -3.11 10.99 -13.09
CA ALA A 159 -2.25 10.82 -14.26
C ALA A 159 -1.04 9.90 -13.99
N ASN A 160 -0.78 9.60 -12.71
CA ASN A 160 0.27 8.69 -12.31
C ASN A 160 -0.24 7.26 -12.47
N ARG A 161 0.53 6.45 -13.21
CA ARG A 161 0.17 5.06 -13.53
C ARG A 161 0.89 4.05 -12.63
N ASP A 162 1.81 4.51 -11.79
CA ASP A 162 2.64 3.71 -10.89
C ASP A 162 2.20 3.91 -9.43
N VAL A 163 0.89 4.09 -9.25
CA VAL A 163 0.24 4.21 -7.94
C VAL A 163 -0.90 3.21 -7.81
N VAL A 164 -1.19 2.82 -6.59
CA VAL A 164 -2.39 2.06 -6.18
C VAL A 164 -3.02 2.81 -5.01
N PHE A 165 -4.35 2.78 -4.91
CA PHE A 165 -5.06 3.38 -3.79
C PHE A 165 -5.64 2.29 -2.89
N ASP A 166 -5.15 2.18 -1.68
CA ASP A 166 -5.70 1.32 -0.64
C ASP A 166 -6.75 2.08 0.16
N LEU A 167 -8.02 1.78 -0.10
CA LEU A 167 -9.12 2.69 0.25
C LEU A 167 -9.34 2.84 1.75
N TYR A 168 -8.92 1.86 2.54
CA TYR A 168 -8.89 1.94 3.98
C TYR A 168 -8.02 0.83 4.57
N ASN A 169 -7.23 1.18 5.58
CA ASN A 169 -6.29 0.28 6.22
C ASN A 169 -6.94 -1.01 6.70
N GLU A 170 -7.79 -0.94 7.73
CA GLU A 170 -8.38 -2.15 8.30
C GLU A 170 -9.81 -1.94 8.79
N PRO A 171 -10.81 -2.34 8.00
CA PRO A 171 -12.19 -2.40 8.48
C PRO A 171 -12.37 -3.45 9.57
N HIS A 172 -13.08 -3.11 10.64
CA HIS A 172 -13.39 -4.03 11.73
C HIS A 172 -14.70 -3.66 12.45
N ASP A 173 -15.22 -4.59 13.25
CA ASP A 173 -16.38 -4.40 14.13
C ASP A 173 -17.64 -3.80 13.46
N VAL A 174 -17.88 -4.14 12.19
CA VAL A 174 -19.08 -3.81 11.43
C VAL A 174 -19.57 -5.02 10.64
N SER A 175 -20.83 -5.01 10.21
CA SER A 175 -21.34 -6.06 9.31
C SER A 175 -20.84 -5.84 7.88
N TRP A 176 -20.78 -6.91 7.07
CA TRP A 176 -20.46 -6.80 5.64
C TRP A 176 -21.41 -5.86 4.87
N GLN A 177 -22.67 -5.74 5.30
CA GLN A 177 -23.61 -4.80 4.72
C GLN A 177 -23.21 -3.34 5.01
N CYS A 178 -22.79 -3.04 6.23
CA CYS A 178 -22.24 -1.74 6.59
C CYS A 178 -20.90 -1.49 5.89
N TRP A 179 -20.01 -2.48 5.85
CA TRP A 179 -18.74 -2.38 5.13
C TRP A 179 -18.92 -1.95 3.67
N ARG A 180 -19.90 -2.55 2.96
CA ARG A 180 -20.17 -2.19 1.56
C ARG A 180 -20.84 -0.82 1.43
N ASN A 181 -21.92 -0.60 2.17
CA ASN A 181 -22.89 0.47 1.90
C ASN A 181 -22.73 1.69 2.82
N GLY A 182 -21.97 1.56 3.90
CA GLY A 182 -21.93 2.51 5.01
C GLY A 182 -23.04 2.25 6.01
N CYS A 183 -22.86 2.76 7.22
CA CYS A 183 -23.87 2.80 8.27
C CYS A 183 -23.46 3.80 9.35
N GLY A 184 -24.43 4.41 10.05
CA GLY A 184 -24.12 5.37 11.11
C GLY A 184 -23.17 6.48 10.61
N PRO A 185 -22.01 6.71 11.28
CA PRO A 185 -21.04 7.72 10.85
C PRO A 185 -20.10 7.24 9.73
N TRP A 186 -20.21 5.98 9.28
CA TRP A 186 -19.24 5.35 8.40
C TRP A 186 -19.62 5.42 6.93
N ALA A 187 -18.66 5.81 6.09
CA ALA A 187 -18.73 5.61 4.66
C ALA A 187 -18.47 4.13 4.33
N GLY A 188 -19.28 3.55 3.45
CA GLY A 188 -19.01 2.23 2.90
C GLY A 188 -17.91 2.26 1.85
N MET A 189 -17.28 1.11 1.59
CA MET A 189 -16.28 0.95 0.54
C MET A 189 -16.78 1.35 -0.85
N GLN A 190 -18.08 1.17 -1.13
CA GLN A 190 -18.67 1.62 -2.38
C GLN A 190 -18.61 3.15 -2.54
N ALA A 191 -18.80 3.91 -1.46
CA ALA A 191 -18.73 5.36 -1.49
C ALA A 191 -17.31 5.83 -1.82
N LEU A 192 -16.29 5.15 -1.29
CA LEU A 192 -14.89 5.48 -1.59
C LEU A 192 -14.51 5.14 -3.03
N VAL A 193 -14.92 3.97 -3.54
CA VAL A 193 -14.75 3.63 -4.97
C VAL A 193 -15.39 4.69 -5.86
N ASN A 194 -16.62 5.11 -5.54
CA ASN A 194 -17.32 6.14 -6.30
C ASN A 194 -16.57 7.49 -6.23
N ALA A 195 -16.10 7.89 -5.06
CA ALA A 195 -15.35 9.13 -4.87
C ALA A 195 -14.08 9.18 -5.74
N VAL A 196 -13.33 8.08 -5.80
CA VAL A 196 -12.17 7.97 -6.68
C VAL A 196 -12.59 8.03 -8.15
N ARG A 197 -13.55 7.20 -8.57
CA ARG A 197 -13.95 7.09 -9.99
C ARG A 197 -14.60 8.35 -10.53
N ALA A 198 -15.31 9.13 -9.70
CA ALA A 198 -15.88 10.42 -10.07
C ALA A 198 -14.82 11.46 -10.49
N THR A 199 -13.55 11.26 -10.14
CA THR A 199 -12.44 12.13 -10.57
C THR A 199 -11.88 11.78 -11.96
N GLY A 200 -12.32 10.66 -12.55
CA GLY A 200 -11.75 10.08 -13.77
C GLY A 200 -10.49 9.25 -13.55
N ALA A 201 -10.05 9.05 -12.30
CA ALA A 201 -8.90 8.19 -12.00
C ALA A 201 -9.17 6.73 -12.38
N ARG A 202 -8.21 6.12 -13.10
CA ARG A 202 -8.28 4.72 -13.58
C ARG A 202 -7.38 3.77 -12.79
N THR A 203 -6.74 4.29 -11.75
CA THR A 203 -5.83 3.61 -10.84
C THR A 203 -6.46 2.36 -10.21
N PRO A 204 -5.72 1.26 -10.02
CA PRO A 204 -6.18 0.13 -9.21
C PRO A 204 -6.51 0.52 -7.77
N LEU A 205 -7.55 -0.11 -7.22
CA LEU A 205 -8.04 0.17 -5.87
C LEU A 205 -7.96 -1.11 -5.02
N MET A 206 -7.19 -1.05 -3.94
CA MET A 206 -7.20 -2.05 -2.88
C MET A 206 -8.39 -1.79 -1.94
N VAL A 207 -9.11 -2.86 -1.58
CA VAL A 207 -10.25 -2.82 -0.68
C VAL A 207 -10.12 -3.96 0.33
N GLY A 208 -9.83 -3.62 1.58
CA GLY A 208 -9.69 -4.56 2.70
C GLY A 208 -10.99 -5.23 3.11
N GLY A 209 -10.89 -6.47 3.61
CA GLY A 209 -11.99 -7.21 4.21
C GLY A 209 -12.38 -6.72 5.61
N LEU A 210 -13.05 -7.57 6.38
CA LEU A 210 -13.36 -7.31 7.80
C LEU A 210 -12.27 -7.86 8.72
N ALA A 211 -12.51 -7.78 10.04
CA ALA A 211 -11.64 -8.33 11.08
C ALA A 211 -10.20 -7.82 10.95
N TRP A 212 -10.08 -6.51 10.85
CA TRP A 212 -8.81 -5.83 10.62
C TRP A 212 -8.17 -6.24 9.28
N SER A 213 -8.95 -6.21 8.20
CA SER A 213 -8.54 -6.72 6.88
C SER A 213 -8.09 -8.20 6.85
N ASN A 214 -8.32 -9.00 7.90
CA ASN A 214 -7.94 -10.41 7.98
C ASN A 214 -9.08 -11.39 7.58
N ASP A 215 -10.29 -10.91 7.33
CA ASP A 215 -11.41 -11.75 6.84
C ASP A 215 -11.85 -11.35 5.42
N LEU A 216 -11.54 -12.22 4.45
CA LEU A 216 -11.99 -12.10 3.05
C LEU A 216 -13.20 -12.98 2.69
N SER A 217 -13.77 -13.74 3.62
CA SER A 217 -14.83 -14.72 3.35
C SER A 217 -16.09 -14.11 2.72
N GLY A 218 -16.43 -12.87 3.07
CA GLY A 218 -17.57 -12.14 2.49
C GLY A 218 -17.21 -11.27 1.29
N TRP A 219 -15.94 -11.15 0.91
CA TRP A 219 -15.46 -10.13 -0.02
C TRP A 219 -16.10 -10.27 -1.40
N LEU A 220 -16.14 -11.48 -1.99
CA LEU A 220 -16.73 -11.68 -3.32
C LEU A 220 -18.24 -11.39 -3.35
N LYS A 221 -18.96 -11.73 -2.28
CA LYS A 221 -20.40 -11.48 -2.15
C LYS A 221 -20.70 -9.99 -2.03
N TRP A 222 -19.89 -9.26 -1.27
CA TRP A 222 -20.14 -7.86 -0.94
C TRP A 222 -19.32 -6.87 -1.77
N ARG A 223 -18.42 -7.34 -2.65
CA ARG A 223 -17.51 -6.57 -3.50
C ARG A 223 -18.16 -5.28 -4.05
N PRO A 224 -17.55 -4.11 -3.84
CA PRO A 224 -17.98 -2.88 -4.49
C PRO A 224 -18.01 -3.02 -6.01
N ARG A 225 -18.94 -2.31 -6.66
CA ARG A 225 -18.96 -2.20 -8.10
C ARG A 225 -17.94 -1.14 -8.53
N ASP A 226 -16.90 -1.58 -9.22
CA ASP A 226 -16.00 -0.71 -9.97
C ASP A 226 -16.28 -0.87 -11.48
N PRO A 227 -16.75 0.17 -12.18
CA PRO A 227 -17.02 0.09 -13.62
C PRO A 227 -15.77 -0.18 -14.47
N LEU A 228 -14.57 0.02 -13.91
CA LEU A 228 -13.31 -0.25 -14.61
C LEU A 228 -12.75 -1.65 -14.35
N HIS A 229 -13.36 -2.40 -13.42
CA HIS A 229 -12.86 -3.72 -13.00
C HIS A 229 -11.39 -3.69 -12.55
N GLN A 230 -11.01 -2.68 -11.76
CA GLN A 230 -9.65 -2.46 -11.27
C GLN A 230 -9.56 -2.63 -9.74
N LEU A 231 -10.36 -3.54 -9.17
CA LEU A 231 -10.31 -3.84 -7.74
C LEU A 231 -9.27 -4.92 -7.42
N ILE A 232 -8.61 -4.73 -6.29
CA ILE A 232 -7.68 -5.64 -5.63
C ILE A 232 -8.25 -5.89 -4.23
N ALA A 233 -8.25 -7.12 -3.75
CA ALA A 233 -8.57 -7.39 -2.35
C ALA A 233 -7.34 -7.15 -1.47
N SER A 234 -7.49 -6.39 -0.38
CA SER A 234 -6.43 -6.21 0.62
C SER A 234 -6.61 -7.20 1.77
N PHE A 235 -5.53 -7.83 2.21
CA PHE A 235 -5.48 -8.78 3.31
C PHE A 235 -4.38 -8.37 4.30
N HIS A 236 -4.63 -8.41 5.61
CA HIS A 236 -3.60 -8.13 6.61
C HIS A 236 -3.33 -9.40 7.41
N LEU A 237 -2.06 -9.71 7.61
CA LEU A 237 -1.66 -10.98 8.19
C LEU A 237 -0.52 -10.85 9.19
N TYR A 238 -0.86 -11.25 10.41
CA TYR A 238 0.03 -11.41 11.54
C TYR A 238 -0.19 -12.78 12.21
N ASN A 239 0.84 -13.27 12.90
CA ASN A 239 0.83 -14.56 13.60
C ASN A 239 -0.22 -14.65 14.74
N PHE A 240 -0.76 -13.52 15.18
CA PHE A 240 -1.80 -13.43 16.22
C PHE A 240 -3.21 -13.22 15.66
N ASN A 241 -3.38 -13.13 14.34
CA ASN A 241 -4.71 -12.99 13.76
C ASN A 241 -5.51 -14.31 13.81
N THR A 242 -6.82 -14.20 13.65
CA THR A 242 -7.71 -15.38 13.57
C THR A 242 -7.42 -16.22 12.32
N CYS A 243 -7.23 -15.58 11.16
CA CYS A 243 -6.87 -16.26 9.91
C CYS A 243 -5.34 -16.30 9.72
N ALA A 244 -4.67 -17.12 10.55
CA ALA A 244 -3.21 -17.23 10.58
C ALA A 244 -2.69 -18.65 10.21
N THR A 245 -3.48 -19.45 9.49
CA THR A 245 -3.09 -20.81 9.08
C THR A 245 -3.37 -21.05 7.61
N ALA A 246 -2.61 -21.95 6.98
CA ALA A 246 -2.83 -22.37 5.59
C ALA A 246 -4.28 -22.82 5.34
N GLN A 247 -4.88 -23.56 6.28
CA GLN A 247 -6.28 -23.97 6.18
C GLN A 247 -7.24 -22.76 6.08
N CYS A 248 -6.99 -21.69 6.85
CA CYS A 248 -7.81 -20.49 6.76
C CYS A 248 -7.56 -19.71 5.47
N TRP A 249 -6.31 -19.61 5.02
CA TRP A 249 -5.96 -18.93 3.78
C TRP A 249 -6.58 -19.65 2.57
N ASP A 250 -6.54 -20.98 2.54
CA ASP A 250 -7.21 -21.79 1.52
C ASP A 250 -8.72 -21.61 1.52
N ALA A 251 -9.33 -21.45 2.70
CA ALA A 251 -10.78 -21.30 2.83
C ALA A 251 -11.28 -19.89 2.48
N THR A 252 -10.48 -18.84 2.73
CA THR A 252 -10.96 -17.45 2.67
C THR A 252 -10.21 -16.58 1.65
N VAL A 253 -8.91 -16.79 1.45
CA VAL A 253 -8.05 -15.95 0.60
C VAL A 253 -7.92 -16.56 -0.80
N ALA A 254 -7.64 -17.86 -0.92
CA ALA A 254 -7.45 -18.53 -2.21
C ALA A 254 -8.67 -18.39 -3.16
N PRO A 255 -9.94 -18.50 -2.71
CA PRO A 255 -11.09 -18.28 -3.57
C PRO A 255 -11.17 -16.84 -4.11
N VAL A 256 -10.69 -15.86 -3.33
CA VAL A 256 -10.63 -14.45 -3.76
C VAL A 256 -9.48 -14.24 -4.75
N ALA A 257 -8.30 -14.82 -4.49
CA ALA A 257 -7.13 -14.79 -5.38
C ALA A 257 -7.39 -15.47 -6.74
N ALA A 258 -8.33 -16.41 -6.80
CA ALA A 258 -8.79 -17.00 -8.07
C ALA A 258 -9.66 -16.03 -8.91
N ALA A 259 -10.23 -14.99 -8.31
CA ALA A 259 -11.21 -14.10 -8.94
C ALA A 259 -10.71 -12.67 -9.17
N VAL A 260 -9.85 -12.16 -8.29
CA VAL A 260 -9.23 -10.82 -8.34
C VAL A 260 -7.80 -10.89 -7.80
N PRO A 261 -6.93 -9.92 -8.10
CA PRO A 261 -5.65 -9.84 -7.42
C PRO A 261 -5.84 -9.66 -5.92
N VAL A 262 -5.01 -10.31 -5.12
CA VAL A 262 -4.92 -10.11 -3.67
C VAL A 262 -3.55 -9.54 -3.33
N VAL A 263 -3.54 -8.53 -2.48
CA VAL A 263 -2.31 -7.96 -1.89
C VAL A 263 -2.44 -8.08 -0.38
N THR A 264 -1.47 -8.74 0.23
CA THR A 264 -1.29 -8.72 1.68
C THR A 264 -0.64 -7.39 2.05
N GLY A 265 -1.48 -6.42 2.37
CA GLY A 265 -1.11 -5.02 2.61
C GLY A 265 -0.15 -4.85 3.77
N GLU A 266 -0.25 -5.74 4.74
CA GLU A 266 0.65 -5.84 5.89
C GLU A 266 0.94 -7.31 6.22
N LEU A 267 2.22 -7.63 6.37
CA LEU A 267 2.72 -8.93 6.78
C LEU A 267 3.73 -8.74 7.92
N GLY A 268 3.50 -9.41 9.05
CA GLY A 268 4.44 -9.39 10.17
C GLY A 268 4.24 -10.47 11.22
N GLU A 269 5.12 -10.49 12.22
CA GLU A 269 5.03 -11.34 13.41
C GLU A 269 5.54 -10.58 14.65
N ASN A 270 5.11 -10.99 15.85
CA ASN A 270 5.34 -10.23 17.10
C ASN A 270 6.44 -10.82 18.00
N ASP A 271 7.29 -11.70 17.49
CA ASP A 271 8.37 -12.36 18.22
C ASP A 271 9.77 -12.04 17.66
N CYS A 272 9.82 -11.25 16.57
CA CYS A 272 11.03 -10.94 15.81
C CYS A 272 11.72 -12.20 15.25
N ALA A 273 10.95 -13.25 14.95
CA ALA A 273 11.41 -14.42 14.23
C ALA A 273 11.02 -14.34 12.74
N THR A 274 11.08 -15.49 12.05
CA THR A 274 10.68 -15.61 10.64
C THR A 274 9.71 -16.77 10.41
N GLY A 275 9.46 -17.62 11.41
CA GLY A 275 8.83 -18.92 11.20
C GLY A 275 7.40 -18.80 10.65
N PHE A 276 6.70 -17.73 11.03
CA PHE A 276 5.37 -17.46 10.51
C PHE A 276 5.40 -17.00 9.05
N ILE A 277 6.21 -15.98 8.72
CA ILE A 277 6.31 -15.50 7.34
C ILE A 277 6.91 -16.54 6.39
N ASP A 278 7.82 -17.39 6.88
CA ASP A 278 8.42 -18.48 6.11
C ASP A 278 7.39 -19.55 5.71
N THR A 279 6.27 -19.65 6.44
CA THR A 279 5.13 -20.50 6.06
C THR A 279 4.20 -19.79 5.07
N TYR A 280 3.95 -18.49 5.29
CA TYR A 280 2.99 -17.73 4.50
C TYR A 280 3.50 -17.36 3.11
N MET A 281 4.73 -16.86 2.98
CA MET A 281 5.21 -16.32 1.70
C MET A 281 5.27 -17.38 0.59
N PRO A 282 5.71 -18.63 0.83
CA PRO A 282 5.60 -19.70 -0.18
C PRO A 282 4.15 -20.03 -0.57
N TRP A 283 3.22 -20.02 0.40
CA TRP A 283 1.80 -20.18 0.11
C TRP A 283 1.28 -19.04 -0.77
N ALA A 284 1.65 -17.79 -0.46
CA ALA A 284 1.27 -16.61 -1.22
C ALA A 284 1.86 -16.64 -2.64
N ASP A 285 3.11 -17.08 -2.79
CA ASP A 285 3.77 -17.28 -4.08
C ASP A 285 3.02 -18.28 -4.96
N ALA A 286 2.64 -19.43 -4.41
CA ALA A 286 1.88 -20.46 -5.13
C ALA A 286 0.50 -19.98 -5.60
N HIS A 287 -0.08 -18.99 -4.91
CA HIS A 287 -1.39 -18.40 -5.23
C HIS A 287 -1.32 -17.05 -5.95
N GLY A 288 -0.12 -16.56 -6.29
CA GLY A 288 0.07 -15.26 -6.94
C GLY A 288 -0.31 -14.06 -6.08
N VAL A 289 -0.42 -14.23 -4.76
CA VAL A 289 -0.78 -13.19 -3.80
C VAL A 289 0.42 -12.29 -3.55
N SER A 290 0.27 -10.98 -3.70
CA SER A 290 1.35 -10.02 -3.38
C SER A 290 1.45 -9.81 -1.87
N TYR A 291 2.57 -9.28 -1.34
CA TYR A 291 2.71 -9.04 0.10
C TYR A 291 3.72 -7.93 0.43
N LEU A 292 3.47 -7.22 1.52
CA LEU A 292 4.28 -6.10 1.99
C LEU A 292 4.65 -6.28 3.46
N GLY A 293 5.94 -6.33 3.78
CA GLY A 293 6.40 -6.37 5.17
C GLY A 293 6.03 -5.09 5.91
N TRP A 294 5.44 -5.20 7.09
CA TRP A 294 5.31 -4.10 8.03
C TRP A 294 6.45 -4.21 9.05
N ALA A 295 7.36 -3.24 9.23
CA ALA A 295 7.52 -1.99 8.48
C ALA A 295 8.99 -1.55 8.30
N TRP A 296 9.27 -0.73 7.28
CA TRP A 296 10.56 -0.08 7.01
C TRP A 296 10.79 1.11 7.96
N ASP A 297 10.96 0.77 9.23
CA ASP A 297 11.10 1.66 10.37
C ASP A 297 12.18 1.10 11.30
N THR A 298 12.85 1.95 12.07
CA THR A 298 13.90 1.53 13.03
C THR A 298 13.36 1.35 14.45
N TRP A 299 12.11 0.89 14.58
CA TRP A 299 11.49 0.61 15.87
C TRP A 299 11.92 -0.76 16.41
N ASP A 300 11.23 -1.23 17.44
CA ASP A 300 11.37 -2.59 17.95
C ASP A 300 10.71 -3.62 17.02
N CYS A 301 11.41 -4.71 16.73
CA CYS A 301 10.92 -5.76 15.84
C CYS A 301 9.93 -6.73 16.47
N LYS A 302 9.71 -6.69 17.79
CA LYS A 302 8.70 -7.53 18.45
C LYS A 302 7.36 -6.81 18.55
N ASN A 303 7.37 -5.53 18.89
CA ASN A 303 6.16 -4.75 19.13
C ASN A 303 5.73 -3.88 17.93
N GLY A 304 6.64 -3.56 17.01
CA GLY A 304 6.37 -2.71 15.84
C GLY A 304 6.67 -3.37 14.48
N PRO A 305 6.71 -4.71 14.43
CA PRO A 305 7.47 -5.56 13.50
C PRO A 305 8.50 -4.87 12.59
N ALA A 306 9.38 -4.05 13.15
CA ALA A 306 10.40 -3.33 12.37
C ALA A 306 11.24 -4.29 11.51
N LEU A 307 11.32 -4.01 10.21
CA LEU A 307 12.14 -4.74 9.24
C LEU A 307 13.61 -4.37 9.36
N ILE A 308 13.92 -3.13 9.74
CA ILE A 308 15.28 -2.60 9.73
C ILE A 308 15.72 -2.12 11.11
N SER A 309 17.01 -2.25 11.39
CA SER A 309 17.65 -1.62 12.55
C SER A 309 18.38 -0.32 12.18
N GLY A 310 18.54 -0.05 10.88
CA GLY A 310 19.11 1.17 10.34
C GLY A 310 18.54 1.51 8.95
N TYR A 311 18.39 2.81 8.66
CA TYR A 311 17.88 3.29 7.36
C TYR A 311 18.83 3.08 6.18
N ASP A 312 20.02 2.50 6.41
CA ASP A 312 20.90 1.95 5.38
C ASP A 312 20.41 0.58 4.86
N GLY A 313 19.30 0.06 5.41
CA GLY A 313 18.71 -1.22 5.04
C GLY A 313 19.27 -2.40 5.81
N THR A 314 19.98 -2.17 6.93
CA THR A 314 20.41 -3.23 7.84
C THR A 314 19.17 -3.92 8.43
N PRO A 315 18.96 -5.23 8.20
CA PRO A 315 17.75 -5.92 8.64
C PRO A 315 17.75 -6.20 10.14
N THR A 316 16.57 -6.22 10.75
CA THR A 316 16.31 -6.97 11.99
C THR A 316 16.25 -8.48 11.69
N PRO A 317 16.23 -9.37 12.69
CA PRO A 317 16.01 -10.80 12.44
C PRO A 317 14.72 -11.09 11.64
N PHE A 318 13.61 -10.42 11.96
CA PHE A 318 12.37 -10.50 11.17
C PHE A 318 12.56 -10.01 9.73
N GLY A 319 13.15 -8.82 9.54
CA GLY A 319 13.40 -8.29 8.20
C GLY A 319 14.38 -9.13 7.37
N ALA A 320 15.30 -9.85 8.02
CA ALA A 320 16.21 -10.77 7.35
C ALA A 320 15.46 -11.94 6.68
N GLY A 321 14.38 -12.44 7.30
CA GLY A 321 13.52 -13.47 6.71
C GLY A 321 12.83 -12.97 5.43
N LEU A 322 12.16 -11.82 5.50
CA LEU A 322 11.52 -11.22 4.32
C LEU A 322 12.55 -10.96 3.20
N ARG A 323 13.69 -10.34 3.53
CA ARG A 323 14.76 -10.04 2.57
C ARG A 323 15.30 -11.32 1.91
N ALA A 324 15.56 -12.37 2.69
CA ALA A 324 16.07 -13.63 2.16
C ALA A 324 15.07 -14.28 1.21
N HIS A 325 13.78 -14.27 1.57
CA HIS A 325 12.73 -14.80 0.71
C HIS A 325 12.60 -13.99 -0.60
N LEU A 326 12.59 -12.66 -0.54
CA LEU A 326 12.57 -11.80 -1.74
C LEU A 326 13.76 -12.09 -2.67
N ALA A 327 14.97 -12.21 -2.12
CA ALA A 327 16.17 -12.53 -2.89
C ALA A 327 16.11 -13.93 -3.54
N SER A 328 15.46 -14.90 -2.90
CA SER A 328 15.29 -16.26 -3.46
C SER A 328 14.44 -16.29 -4.73
N LEU A 329 13.75 -15.19 -5.00
CA LEU A 329 12.84 -15.06 -6.11
C LEU A 329 13.35 -14.07 -7.17
N GLU A 330 14.63 -13.66 -7.11
CA GLU A 330 15.27 -12.84 -8.15
C GLU A 330 15.31 -13.60 -9.49
N GLY A 331 14.98 -12.90 -10.59
CA GLY A 331 14.83 -13.50 -11.94
C GLY A 331 13.39 -13.62 -12.44
N ARG A 332 12.42 -13.06 -11.68
CA ARG A 332 11.01 -12.92 -12.06
C ARG A 332 10.76 -11.74 -13.00
#